data_AF-A0A6G1I1K5-F1
#
_entry.id   AF-A0A6G1I1K5-F1
#
_cell.length_a   1.000
_cell.length_b   1.000
_cell.length_c   1.000
_cell.angle_alpha   90.00
_cell.angle_beta   90.00
_cell.angle_gamma   90.00
#
_symmetry.space_group_name_H-M   'P 1'
#
loop_
_entity.id
_entity.type
_entity.pdbx_description
1 polymer ?
#
loop_
_entity_poly.entity_id
_entity_poly.type
_entity_poly.pdbx_seq_one_letter_code
_entity_poly.pdbx_strand_id
1 'polypeptide(L)'
;MGQSNSTPSRVLEKRTVEGIAKYIQSGKVNHIVVMTGAGISTSAGIPDFRSPETGLYANLARLELPYPEAVFEIEFFRQNPLPFYTLAHELYPGKFRPTITHTFLSLLDKKGLLLKLFTQNIDCLEREAGVPGDRIVEAHGSFATQRCIECQTEFPREEMEDLVLNHKGEVPRCKVESCGGLVKPDIVFFGEQLPPNFFSNIHMVGMADLVIVMGSSLSVMPFSMMPEQVAEGVPRLLINREEAGGLGSRPDDVVHLSDCDSGVRKLAEALGWLEELEAEWAATSARYPAEAQSEESTQGKSKEEILQEEVLKITREVDETLKASKAHITREQATTEQEPRAVEDTAGLADAKAKEEPLRRLKPLRTQRLPPQSKRLRRLPPLRKQRLPPRLKLLPK
;
A
#
# COMPACT_ATOMS: atom_id res chain seq x y z
N MET A 1 -16.34 19.92 -12.72
CA MET A 1 -17.03 20.38 -13.95
C MET A 1 -16.73 19.35 -15.03
N GLY A 2 -17.55 18.29 -15.13
CA GLY A 2 -17.43 17.32 -16.22
C GLY A 2 -17.88 17.98 -17.51
N GLN A 3 -17.03 17.98 -18.53
CA GLN A 3 -17.48 18.42 -19.85
C GLN A 3 -18.45 17.39 -20.39
N SER A 4 -19.65 17.84 -20.76
CA SER A 4 -20.61 17.05 -21.51
C SER A 4 -20.03 16.65 -22.87
N ASN A 5 -20.64 15.66 -23.53
CA ASN A 5 -20.34 15.15 -24.88
C ASN A 5 -20.25 16.22 -26.02
N SER A 6 -20.19 17.51 -25.73
CA SER A 6 -20.23 18.63 -26.68
C SER A 6 -18.86 19.08 -27.20
N THR A 7 -17.77 18.84 -26.49
CA THR A 7 -16.42 19.13 -27.03
C THR A 7 -16.10 18.10 -28.10
N PRO A 8 -15.72 18.46 -29.33
CA PRO A 8 -15.34 17.47 -30.35
C PRO A 8 -14.00 16.80 -30.01
N SER A 9 -13.93 15.49 -30.29
CA SER A 9 -12.69 14.70 -30.22
C SER A 9 -11.67 15.20 -31.25
N ARG A 10 -10.38 15.23 -30.92
CA ARG A 10 -9.33 15.71 -31.87
C ARG A 10 -8.55 14.57 -32.50
N VAL A 11 -8.40 13.46 -31.79
CA VAL A 11 -7.58 12.31 -32.19
C VAL A 11 -8.41 11.05 -32.32
N LEU A 12 -9.30 10.78 -31.35
CA LEU A 12 -10.14 9.58 -31.38
C LEU A 12 -11.34 9.77 -32.32
N GLU A 13 -11.73 8.71 -33.04
CA GLU A 13 -12.99 8.71 -33.80
C GLU A 13 -14.22 8.82 -32.87
N LYS A 14 -14.15 8.13 -31.73
CA LYS A 14 -15.18 8.12 -30.68
C LYS A 14 -14.50 8.03 -29.31
N ARG A 15 -15.08 8.69 -28.30
CA ARG A 15 -14.64 8.61 -26.89
C ARG A 15 -15.14 7.36 -26.20
N THR A 16 -14.77 6.20 -26.73
CA THR A 16 -15.17 4.90 -26.20
C THR A 16 -13.99 3.96 -26.18
N VAL A 17 -14.11 2.84 -25.46
CA VAL A 17 -13.09 1.79 -25.42
C VAL A 17 -12.78 1.27 -26.83
N GLU A 18 -13.81 1.14 -27.67
CA GLU A 18 -13.65 0.74 -29.08
C GLU A 18 -12.93 1.82 -29.91
N GLY A 19 -13.10 3.10 -29.57
CA GLY A 19 -12.35 4.19 -30.16
C GLY A 19 -10.85 4.14 -29.80
N ILE A 20 -10.53 3.79 -28.56
CA ILE A 20 -9.15 3.52 -28.13
C ILE A 20 -8.58 2.30 -28.86
N ALA A 21 -9.33 1.21 -28.97
CA ALA A 21 -8.89 0.01 -29.68
C ALA A 21 -8.56 0.31 -31.15
N LYS A 22 -9.42 1.06 -31.85
CA LYS A 22 -9.15 1.53 -33.21
C LYS A 22 -7.92 2.42 -33.30
N TYR A 23 -7.71 3.29 -32.32
CA TYR A 23 -6.52 4.15 -32.28
C TYR A 23 -5.24 3.31 -32.13
N ILE A 24 -5.23 2.29 -31.27
CA ILE A 24 -4.13 1.32 -31.16
C ILE A 24 -3.92 0.59 -32.50
N GLN A 25 -4.99 0.05 -33.10
CA GLN A 25 -4.95 -0.68 -34.36
C GLN A 25 -4.54 0.18 -35.58
N SER A 26 -4.60 1.51 -35.47
CA SER A 26 -4.21 2.42 -36.55
C SER A 26 -2.71 2.44 -36.85
N GLY A 27 -1.89 1.82 -35.99
CA GLY A 27 -0.42 1.83 -36.09
C GLY A 27 0.24 3.13 -35.61
N LYS A 28 -0.55 4.10 -35.12
CA LYS A 28 -0.04 5.36 -34.55
C LYS A 28 0.45 5.20 -33.10
N VAL A 29 0.06 4.12 -32.42
CA VAL A 29 0.42 3.85 -31.02
C VAL A 29 1.52 2.81 -30.99
N ASN A 30 2.70 3.21 -30.52
CA ASN A 30 3.84 2.30 -30.30
C ASN A 30 4.25 2.30 -28.83
N HIS A 31 3.92 3.35 -28.09
CA HIS A 31 4.32 3.52 -26.71
C HIS A 31 3.12 3.75 -25.79
N ILE A 32 2.69 2.68 -25.12
CA ILE A 32 1.64 2.73 -24.11
C ILE A 32 2.29 2.81 -22.72
N VAL A 33 1.94 3.85 -21.97
CA VAL A 33 2.25 3.90 -20.54
C VAL A 33 1.02 3.50 -19.75
N VAL A 34 1.20 2.54 -18.84
CA VAL A 34 0.12 2.06 -17.99
C VAL A 34 0.38 2.48 -16.55
N MET A 35 -0.68 2.93 -15.86
CA MET A 35 -0.65 3.31 -14.44
C MET A 35 -1.69 2.48 -13.69
N THR A 36 -1.26 1.73 -12.69
CA THR A 36 -2.12 0.81 -11.95
C THR A 36 -2.16 1.12 -10.45
N GLY A 37 -3.22 0.64 -9.80
CA GLY A 37 -3.37 0.63 -8.36
C GLY A 37 -4.16 -0.58 -7.89
N ALA A 38 -4.53 -0.60 -6.61
CA ALA A 38 -5.04 -1.80 -5.94
C ALA A 38 -6.27 -2.42 -6.62
N GLY A 39 -7.06 -1.62 -7.34
CA GLY A 39 -8.26 -2.08 -8.04
C GLY A 39 -8.00 -3.17 -9.07
N ILE A 40 -6.78 -3.30 -9.62
CA ILE A 40 -6.44 -4.38 -10.56
C ILE A 40 -6.21 -5.75 -9.88
N SER A 41 -5.99 -5.75 -8.56
CA SER A 41 -5.67 -6.94 -7.74
C SER A 41 -6.85 -7.43 -6.90
N THR A 42 -7.93 -6.66 -6.80
CA THR A 42 -9.11 -7.01 -5.99
C THR A 42 -9.76 -8.34 -6.38
N SER A 43 -9.80 -8.69 -7.67
CA SER A 43 -10.33 -9.99 -8.14
C SER A 43 -9.39 -11.17 -7.90
N ALA A 44 -8.12 -10.92 -7.53
CA ALA A 44 -7.21 -11.96 -7.06
C ALA A 44 -7.44 -12.35 -5.60
N GLY A 45 -8.34 -11.64 -4.88
CA GLY A 45 -8.55 -11.84 -3.44
C GLY A 45 -7.71 -10.93 -2.56
N ILE A 46 -6.89 -10.04 -3.14
CA ILE A 46 -6.13 -9.04 -2.39
C ILE A 46 -7.05 -7.84 -2.12
N PRO A 47 -7.45 -7.58 -0.87
CA PRO A 47 -8.26 -6.41 -0.57
C PRO A 47 -7.51 -5.14 -0.94
N ASP A 48 -8.21 -4.13 -1.45
CA ASP A 48 -7.60 -2.81 -1.55
C ASP A 48 -7.38 -2.23 -0.15
N PHE A 49 -6.68 -1.11 -0.06
CA PHE A 49 -6.45 -0.51 1.26
C PHE A 49 -7.70 0.18 1.83
N ARG A 50 -8.50 0.80 0.95
CA ARG A 50 -9.42 1.90 1.33
C ARG A 50 -10.91 1.56 1.23
N SER A 51 -11.30 0.45 0.59
CA SER A 51 -12.72 0.15 0.39
C SER A 51 -13.41 0.00 1.74
N PRO A 52 -14.61 0.61 1.90
CA PRO A 52 -15.41 0.39 3.09
C PRO A 52 -15.69 -1.11 3.27
N GLU A 53 -15.60 -1.58 4.53
CA GLU A 53 -15.91 -2.95 4.98
C GLU A 53 -15.01 -4.09 4.48
N THR A 54 -14.43 -3.97 3.27
CA THR A 54 -13.61 -5.03 2.64
C THR A 54 -12.14 -4.67 2.49
N GLY A 55 -11.79 -3.38 2.61
CA GLY A 55 -10.42 -2.93 2.51
C GLY A 55 -9.59 -3.33 3.73
N LEU A 56 -8.27 -3.44 3.54
CA LEU A 56 -7.30 -3.84 4.56
C LEU A 56 -7.53 -3.09 5.88
N TYR A 57 -7.73 -1.77 5.80
CA TYR A 57 -7.94 -0.89 6.96
C TYR A 57 -9.18 -1.24 7.80
N ALA A 58 -10.24 -1.77 7.20
CA ALA A 58 -11.42 -2.22 7.95
C ALA A 58 -11.10 -3.44 8.83
N ASN A 59 -10.15 -4.28 8.40
CA ASN A 59 -9.75 -5.51 9.07
C ASN A 59 -8.63 -5.30 10.11
N LEU A 60 -8.06 -4.09 10.21
CA LEU A 60 -7.00 -3.75 11.17
C LEU A 60 -7.51 -3.33 12.56
N ALA A 61 -8.83 -3.31 12.79
CA ALA A 61 -9.41 -2.90 14.07
C ALA A 61 -8.87 -3.71 15.27
N ARG A 62 -8.41 -4.95 15.04
CA ARG A 62 -7.79 -5.83 16.04
C ARG A 62 -6.38 -5.41 16.49
N LEU A 63 -5.69 -4.56 15.73
CA LEU A 63 -4.28 -4.20 15.98
C LEU A 63 -4.13 -2.96 16.90
N GLU A 64 -5.22 -2.46 17.48
CA GLU A 64 -5.25 -1.31 18.40
C GLU A 64 -4.49 -0.07 17.87
N LEU A 65 -4.55 0.15 16.55
CA LEU A 65 -3.87 1.27 15.91
C LEU A 65 -4.56 2.59 16.25
N PRO A 66 -3.81 3.71 16.34
CA PRO A 66 -4.40 5.03 16.56
C PRO A 66 -5.35 5.43 15.42
N TYR A 67 -5.04 4.97 14.20
CA TYR A 67 -5.85 5.03 12.99
C TYR A 67 -5.28 4.00 11.98
N PRO A 68 -6.06 3.51 11.00
CA PRO A 68 -5.68 2.37 10.18
C PRO A 68 -4.39 2.55 9.37
N GLU A 69 -4.14 3.76 8.87
CA GLU A 69 -2.96 4.08 8.05
C GLU A 69 -1.64 4.02 8.84
N ALA A 70 -1.69 4.11 10.18
CA ALA A 70 -0.51 4.17 11.03
C ALA A 70 0.43 2.96 10.84
N VAL A 71 -0.10 1.79 10.50
CA VAL A 71 0.72 0.58 10.25
C VAL A 71 1.72 0.74 9.09
N PHE A 72 1.43 1.66 8.15
CA PHE A 72 2.28 1.99 7.02
C PHE A 72 2.96 3.35 7.17
N GLU A 73 3.00 3.94 8.37
CA GLU A 73 3.77 5.17 8.63
C GLU A 73 5.16 4.83 9.17
N ILE A 74 6.21 5.43 8.59
CA ILE A 74 7.59 5.13 8.97
C ILE A 74 7.89 5.52 10.42
N GLU A 75 7.31 6.61 10.91
CA GLU A 75 7.48 7.06 12.29
C GLU A 75 6.78 6.13 13.29
N PHE A 76 5.60 5.60 12.93
CA PHE A 76 4.93 4.59 13.73
C PHE A 76 5.72 3.28 13.74
N PHE A 77 6.22 2.84 12.58
CA PHE A 77 7.05 1.64 12.47
C PHE A 77 8.31 1.71 13.32
N ARG A 78 8.96 2.88 13.40
CA ARG A 78 10.11 3.13 14.27
C ARG A 78 9.78 2.95 15.76
N GLN A 79 8.56 3.30 16.17
CA GLN A 79 8.10 3.22 17.56
C GLN A 79 7.55 1.83 17.92
N ASN A 80 6.76 1.25 17.01
CA ASN A 80 6.09 -0.03 17.19
C ASN A 80 6.00 -0.78 15.84
N PRO A 81 7.02 -1.60 15.49
CA PRO A 81 7.05 -2.34 14.23
C PRO A 81 6.17 -3.60 14.24
N LEU A 82 5.72 -4.05 15.42
CA LEU A 82 5.02 -5.32 15.58
C LEU A 82 3.71 -5.41 14.78
N PRO A 83 2.82 -4.39 14.76
CA PRO A 83 1.58 -4.45 13.97
C PRO A 83 1.83 -4.65 12.48
N PHE A 84 2.88 -4.05 11.93
CA PHE A 84 3.26 -4.27 10.54
C PHE A 84 3.68 -5.72 10.30
N TYR A 85 4.50 -6.30 11.17
CA TYR A 85 4.95 -7.68 11.02
C TYR A 85 3.85 -8.71 11.25
N THR A 86 2.87 -8.41 12.11
CA THR A 86 1.64 -9.20 12.22
C THR A 86 0.87 -9.21 10.90
N LEU A 87 0.83 -8.07 10.20
CA LEU A 87 0.15 -7.92 8.92
C LEU A 87 0.95 -8.49 7.73
N ALA A 88 2.27 -8.39 7.76
CA ALA A 88 3.16 -8.82 6.69
C ALA A 88 3.03 -10.32 6.38
N HIS A 89 2.74 -11.14 7.38
CA HIS A 89 2.42 -12.57 7.21
C HIS A 89 1.22 -12.81 6.28
N GLU A 90 0.21 -11.94 6.35
CA GLU A 90 -1.00 -12.02 5.52
C GLU A 90 -0.73 -11.51 4.10
N LEU A 91 0.10 -10.47 3.97
CA LEU A 91 0.40 -9.80 2.70
C LEU A 91 1.54 -10.42 1.89
N TYR A 92 2.23 -11.45 2.42
CA TYR A 92 3.41 -12.00 1.77
C TYR A 92 3.08 -12.57 0.35
N PRO A 93 3.89 -12.25 -0.69
CA PRO A 93 3.63 -12.68 -2.07
C PRO A 93 3.59 -14.20 -2.27
N GLY A 94 3.00 -14.63 -3.39
CA GLY A 94 2.99 -16.04 -3.83
C GLY A 94 1.69 -16.81 -3.56
N LYS A 95 0.75 -16.22 -2.82
CA LYS A 95 -0.57 -16.83 -2.54
C LYS A 95 -1.62 -16.55 -3.61
N PHE A 96 -1.46 -15.44 -4.31
CA PHE A 96 -2.50 -14.90 -5.19
C PHE A 96 -2.14 -15.09 -6.66
N ARG A 97 -3.13 -15.51 -7.44
CA ARG A 97 -2.99 -15.66 -8.88
C ARG A 97 -3.19 -14.30 -9.57
N PRO A 98 -2.36 -13.93 -10.56
CA PRO A 98 -2.58 -12.72 -11.34
C PRO A 98 -3.96 -12.67 -12.01
N THR A 99 -4.51 -11.47 -12.11
CA THR A 99 -5.83 -11.24 -12.72
C THR A 99 -5.76 -11.18 -14.25
N ILE A 100 -6.93 -11.11 -14.89
CA ILE A 100 -7.03 -10.82 -16.34
C ILE A 100 -6.35 -9.49 -16.66
N THR A 101 -6.55 -8.49 -15.81
CA THR A 101 -5.90 -7.19 -15.97
C THR A 101 -4.37 -7.30 -15.96
N HIS A 102 -3.77 -8.07 -15.05
CA HIS A 102 -2.32 -8.28 -15.02
C HIS A 102 -1.83 -9.02 -16.28
N THR A 103 -2.57 -10.03 -16.73
CA THR A 103 -2.25 -10.79 -17.94
C THR A 103 -2.29 -9.89 -19.18
N PHE A 104 -3.23 -8.94 -19.24
CA PHE A 104 -3.27 -7.95 -20.32
C PHE A 104 -2.04 -7.05 -20.36
N LEU A 105 -1.44 -6.72 -19.20
CA LEU A 105 -0.17 -5.96 -19.16
C LEU A 105 0.97 -6.75 -19.79
N SER A 106 1.06 -8.04 -19.48
CA SER A 106 2.01 -8.98 -20.10
C SER A 106 1.78 -9.10 -21.60
N LEU A 107 0.51 -9.16 -22.03
CA LEU A 107 0.14 -9.22 -23.44
C LEU A 107 0.50 -7.92 -24.20
N LEU A 108 0.35 -6.75 -23.58
CA LEU A 108 0.79 -5.47 -24.16
C LEU A 108 2.30 -5.45 -24.43
N ASP A 109 3.10 -5.99 -23.50
CA ASP A 109 4.54 -6.11 -23.67
C ASP A 109 4.90 -7.12 -24.77
N LYS A 110 4.29 -8.30 -24.79
CA LYS A 110 4.46 -9.31 -25.85
C LYS A 110 4.14 -8.77 -27.24
N LYS A 111 3.19 -7.84 -27.34
CA LYS A 111 2.83 -7.15 -28.59
C LYS A 111 3.72 -5.94 -28.92
N GLY A 112 4.72 -5.65 -28.08
CA GLY A 112 5.68 -4.58 -28.28
C GLY A 112 5.11 -3.17 -28.06
N LEU A 113 3.97 -3.06 -27.38
CA LEU A 113 3.26 -1.80 -27.16
C LEU A 113 3.52 -1.19 -25.78
N LEU A 114 3.91 -1.99 -24.79
CA LEU A 114 4.16 -1.50 -23.43
C LEU A 114 5.49 -0.72 -23.37
N LEU A 115 5.41 0.61 -23.21
CA LEU A 115 6.59 1.42 -22.94
C LEU A 115 7.04 1.26 -21.49
N LYS A 116 6.11 1.52 -20.55
CA LYS A 116 6.36 1.44 -19.10
C LYS A 116 5.06 1.21 -18.33
N LEU A 117 5.15 0.41 -17.28
CA LEU A 117 4.10 0.15 -16.31
C LEU A 117 4.50 0.77 -14.97
N PHE A 118 3.72 1.72 -14.49
CA PHE A 118 3.85 2.28 -13.15
C PHE A 118 2.77 1.69 -12.26
N THR A 119 3.17 0.98 -11.21
CA THR A 119 2.23 0.38 -10.26
C THR A 119 2.37 0.99 -8.88
N GLN A 120 1.24 1.21 -8.21
CA GLN A 120 1.18 1.55 -6.78
C GLN A 120 1.10 0.29 -5.90
N ASN A 121 0.95 -0.88 -6.51
CA ASN A 121 0.80 -2.14 -5.80
C ASN A 121 2.17 -2.65 -5.34
N ILE A 122 2.13 -3.45 -4.29
CA ILE A 122 3.29 -4.08 -3.66
C ILE A 122 3.23 -5.62 -3.77
N ASP A 123 2.16 -6.15 -4.38
CA ASP A 123 1.81 -7.58 -4.43
C ASP A 123 2.64 -8.40 -5.44
N CYS A 124 3.40 -7.72 -6.31
CA CYS A 124 4.25 -8.31 -7.35
C CYS A 124 3.50 -9.09 -8.45
N LEU A 125 2.16 -8.97 -8.54
CA LEU A 125 1.37 -9.74 -9.50
C LEU A 125 1.66 -9.37 -10.96
N GLU A 126 2.19 -8.17 -11.22
CA GLU A 126 2.65 -7.76 -12.55
C GLU A 126 3.83 -8.63 -13.03
N ARG A 127 4.76 -8.94 -12.13
CA ARG A 127 5.91 -9.82 -12.41
C ARG A 127 5.46 -11.26 -12.59
N GLU A 128 4.54 -11.72 -11.73
CA GLU A 128 3.95 -13.07 -11.80
C GLU A 128 3.19 -13.30 -13.12
N ALA A 129 2.51 -12.28 -13.63
CA ALA A 129 1.87 -12.31 -14.94
C ALA A 129 2.88 -12.33 -16.12
N GLY A 130 4.17 -12.13 -15.85
CA GLY A 130 5.25 -12.19 -16.83
C GLY A 130 5.64 -10.85 -17.45
N VAL A 131 5.25 -9.71 -16.86
CA VAL A 131 5.75 -8.41 -17.31
C VAL A 131 7.25 -8.31 -16.97
N PRO A 132 8.13 -7.97 -17.95
CA PRO A 132 9.56 -7.86 -17.69
C PRO A 132 9.89 -6.77 -16.66
N GLY A 133 10.86 -7.04 -15.79
CA GLY A 133 11.19 -6.14 -14.67
C GLY A 133 11.66 -4.75 -15.09
N ASP A 134 12.27 -4.59 -16.27
CA ASP A 134 12.68 -3.30 -16.83
C ASP A 134 11.50 -2.47 -17.34
N ARG A 135 10.34 -3.09 -17.57
CA ARG A 135 9.08 -2.42 -17.89
C ARG A 135 8.32 -1.95 -16.65
N ILE A 136 8.62 -2.48 -15.47
CA ILE A 136 7.89 -2.19 -14.24
C ILE A 136 8.59 -1.11 -13.42
N VAL A 137 7.81 -0.14 -12.98
CA VAL A 137 8.18 0.81 -11.95
C VAL A 137 7.22 0.62 -10.78
N GLU A 138 7.70 -0.08 -9.76
CA GLU A 138 7.03 -0.26 -8.47
C GLU A 138 7.15 1.05 -7.69
N ALA A 139 6.20 1.96 -7.89
CA ALA A 139 6.26 3.31 -7.33
C ALA A 139 6.20 3.31 -5.80
N HIS A 140 5.51 2.35 -5.21
CA HIS A 140 5.47 2.14 -3.77
C HIS A 140 6.35 0.97 -3.31
N GLY A 141 7.32 0.58 -4.15
CA GLY A 141 8.21 -0.53 -3.84
C GLY A 141 7.51 -1.89 -3.89
N SER A 142 8.14 -2.91 -3.31
CA SER A 142 7.61 -4.28 -3.33
C SER A 142 8.20 -5.14 -2.22
N PHE A 143 7.61 -6.31 -2.01
CA PHE A 143 8.15 -7.34 -1.11
C PHE A 143 9.32 -8.13 -1.75
N ALA A 144 9.83 -7.72 -2.91
CA ALA A 144 10.88 -8.45 -3.60
C ALA A 144 12.23 -8.41 -2.85
N THR A 145 12.55 -7.30 -2.20
CA THR A 145 13.79 -7.13 -1.42
C THR A 145 13.49 -6.43 -0.09
N GLN A 146 14.44 -6.44 0.84
CA GLN A 146 14.29 -5.84 2.17
C GLN A 146 15.59 -5.19 2.63
N ARG A 147 15.49 -4.05 3.32
CA ARG A 147 16.63 -3.25 3.75
C ARG A 147 16.44 -2.69 5.16
N CYS A 148 17.56 -2.41 5.81
CA CYS A 148 17.55 -1.65 7.06
C CYS A 148 17.10 -0.20 6.83
N ILE A 149 16.18 0.29 7.65
CA ILE A 149 15.66 1.67 7.53
C ILE A 149 16.70 2.76 7.84
N GLU A 150 17.81 2.40 8.51
CA GLU A 150 18.87 3.35 8.89
C GLU A 150 20.03 3.34 7.89
N CYS A 151 20.67 2.19 7.70
CA CYS A 151 21.89 2.08 6.89
C CYS A 151 21.65 1.57 5.46
N GLN A 152 20.39 1.24 5.11
CA GLN A 152 20.00 0.74 3.78
C GLN A 152 20.70 -0.57 3.37
N THR A 153 21.37 -1.26 4.30
CA THR A 153 21.97 -2.57 4.05
C THR A 153 20.87 -3.59 3.78
N GLU A 154 21.03 -4.36 2.71
CA GLU A 154 20.11 -5.42 2.31
C GLU A 154 20.10 -6.56 3.31
N PHE A 155 18.91 -7.09 3.57
CA PHE A 155 18.69 -8.21 4.47
C PHE A 155 18.37 -9.46 3.64
N PRO A 156 18.90 -10.65 4.00
CA PRO A 156 18.66 -11.87 3.23
C PRO A 156 17.17 -12.23 3.12
N ARG A 157 16.73 -12.66 1.92
CA ARG A 157 15.32 -12.96 1.64
C ARG A 157 14.83 -14.15 2.42
N GLU A 158 15.59 -15.23 2.42
CA GLU A 158 15.21 -16.49 3.06
C GLU A 158 15.01 -16.28 4.57
N GLU A 159 15.80 -15.42 5.19
CA GLU A 159 15.67 -15.08 6.61
C GLU A 159 14.50 -14.14 6.89
N MET A 160 14.21 -13.20 5.98
CA MET A 160 13.01 -12.36 6.10
C MET A 160 11.75 -13.22 5.99
N GLU A 161 11.73 -14.14 5.03
CA GLU A 161 10.65 -15.11 4.84
C GLU A 161 10.43 -15.95 6.09
N ASP A 162 11.50 -16.53 6.63
CA ASP A 162 11.43 -17.34 7.85
C ASP A 162 10.91 -16.52 9.05
N LEU A 163 11.43 -15.30 9.24
CA LEU A 163 10.98 -14.43 10.33
C LEU A 163 9.50 -14.05 10.21
N VAL A 164 9.05 -13.70 9.01
CA VAL A 164 7.66 -13.26 8.77
C VAL A 164 6.67 -14.44 8.82
N LEU A 165 7.06 -15.60 8.31
CA LEU A 165 6.15 -16.75 8.16
C LEU A 165 6.16 -17.69 9.37
N ASN A 166 7.33 -17.93 9.97
CA ASN A 166 7.51 -18.95 11.01
C ASN A 166 7.70 -18.35 12.42
N HIS A 167 8.16 -17.10 12.54
CA HIS A 167 8.50 -16.47 13.82
C HIS A 167 7.60 -15.28 14.15
N LYS A 168 6.29 -15.53 14.32
CA LYS A 168 5.31 -14.50 14.68
C LYS A 168 5.74 -13.71 15.93
N GLY A 169 6.00 -12.43 15.73
CA GLY A 169 6.36 -11.49 16.81
C GLY A 169 7.84 -11.16 16.90
N GLU A 170 8.70 -11.83 16.14
CA GLU A 170 10.10 -11.44 16.01
C GLU A 170 10.25 -10.34 14.96
N VAL A 171 10.97 -9.27 15.33
CA VAL A 171 11.17 -8.10 14.47
C VAL A 171 12.58 -8.17 13.86
N PRO A 172 12.69 -8.28 12.53
CA PRO A 172 13.97 -8.27 11.81
C PRO A 172 14.83 -7.05 12.15
N ARG A 173 16.09 -7.30 12.47
CA ARG A 173 17.11 -6.27 12.77
C ARG A 173 18.29 -6.36 11.84
N CYS A 174 18.92 -5.22 11.62
CA CYS A 174 20.08 -5.09 10.76
C CYS A 174 21.24 -5.92 11.31
N LYS A 175 21.86 -6.69 10.42
CA LYS A 175 23.02 -7.55 10.72
C LYS A 175 24.32 -6.79 10.90
N VAL A 176 24.36 -5.51 10.51
CA VAL A 176 25.53 -4.66 10.75
C VAL A 176 25.59 -4.36 12.25
N GLU A 177 26.63 -4.87 12.92
CA GLU A 177 26.80 -4.79 14.37
C GLU A 177 26.72 -3.35 14.91
N SER A 178 27.25 -2.38 14.15
CA SER A 178 27.21 -0.96 14.53
C SER A 178 25.87 -0.27 14.27
N CYS A 179 24.91 -0.95 13.65
CA CYS A 179 23.61 -0.39 13.28
C CYS A 179 22.47 -0.95 14.13
N GLY A 180 22.22 -2.27 14.07
CA GLY A 180 21.12 -2.92 14.81
C GLY A 180 19.70 -2.37 14.54
N GLY A 181 19.55 -1.52 13.51
CA GLY A 181 18.31 -0.84 13.16
C GLY A 181 17.23 -1.79 12.65
N LEU A 182 15.99 -1.31 12.60
CA LEU A 182 14.88 -2.10 12.06
C LEU A 182 15.09 -2.38 10.57
N VAL A 183 14.70 -3.58 10.14
CA VAL A 183 14.62 -3.94 8.72
C VAL A 183 13.15 -3.96 8.32
N LYS A 184 12.84 -3.68 7.06
CA LYS A 184 11.53 -3.92 6.46
C LYS A 184 11.68 -4.30 4.98
N PRO A 185 10.65 -4.93 4.38
CA PRO A 185 10.55 -5.03 2.91
C PRO A 185 10.66 -3.64 2.27
N ASP A 186 11.16 -3.59 1.04
CA ASP A 186 11.36 -2.37 0.26
C ASP A 186 10.05 -1.83 -0.31
N ILE A 187 9.00 -1.82 0.52
CA ILE A 187 7.75 -1.11 0.32
C ILE A 187 7.86 0.29 0.91
N VAL A 188 7.29 1.28 0.24
CA VAL A 188 7.35 2.68 0.64
C VAL A 188 6.27 2.96 1.67
N PHE A 189 6.68 3.34 2.88
CA PHE A 189 5.78 3.80 3.94
C PHE A 189 5.44 5.28 3.77
N PHE A 190 4.32 5.71 4.32
CA PHE A 190 4.02 7.13 4.47
C PHE A 190 5.12 7.81 5.28
N GLY A 191 5.62 8.92 4.75
CA GLY A 191 6.78 9.64 5.27
C GLY A 191 8.10 9.29 4.57
N GLU A 192 8.15 8.21 3.80
CA GLU A 192 9.32 7.86 2.98
C GLU A 192 9.26 8.48 1.58
N GLN A 193 10.43 8.60 0.95
CA GLN A 193 10.52 8.99 -0.46
C GLN A 193 10.24 7.79 -1.36
N LEU A 194 9.59 8.05 -2.49
CA LEU A 194 9.46 7.06 -3.56
C LEU A 194 10.86 6.65 -4.08
N PRO A 195 11.00 5.44 -4.66
CA PRO A 195 12.29 4.95 -5.10
C PRO A 195 12.87 5.82 -6.22
N PRO A 196 14.21 5.98 -6.32
CA PRO A 196 14.85 6.75 -7.39
C PRO A 196 14.46 6.28 -8.80
N ASN A 197 14.15 4.99 -8.95
CA ASN A 197 13.67 4.41 -10.21
C ASN A 197 12.37 5.07 -10.70
N PHE A 198 11.48 5.49 -9.77
CA PHE A 198 10.26 6.21 -10.12
C PHE A 198 10.58 7.55 -10.80
N PHE A 199 11.38 8.39 -10.16
CA PHE A 199 11.74 9.71 -10.69
C PHE A 199 12.57 9.62 -11.97
N SER A 200 13.41 8.59 -12.08
CA SER A 200 14.22 8.34 -13.28
C SER A 200 13.37 7.96 -14.49
N ASN A 201 12.18 7.39 -14.29
CA ASN A 201 11.32 6.94 -15.39
C ASN A 201 10.09 7.83 -15.62
N ILE A 202 9.72 8.72 -14.70
CA ILE A 202 8.47 9.51 -14.78
C ILE A 202 8.35 10.30 -16.10
N HIS A 203 9.46 10.75 -16.67
CA HIS A 203 9.50 11.47 -17.95
C HIS A 203 8.96 10.66 -19.14
N MET A 204 8.97 9.32 -19.05
CA MET A 204 8.42 8.42 -20.08
C MET A 204 6.92 8.62 -20.29
N VAL A 205 6.20 9.15 -19.29
CA VAL A 205 4.78 9.52 -19.44
C VAL A 205 4.57 10.56 -20.54
N GLY A 206 5.50 11.51 -20.67
CA GLY A 206 5.46 12.53 -21.72
C GLY A 206 5.84 12.00 -23.12
N MET A 207 6.36 10.78 -23.20
CA MET A 207 6.75 10.11 -24.44
C MET A 207 5.69 9.11 -24.93
N ALA A 208 4.60 8.94 -24.19
CA ALA A 208 3.55 7.98 -24.51
C ALA A 208 2.67 8.46 -25.67
N ASP A 209 2.23 7.52 -26.51
CA ASP A 209 1.22 7.74 -27.55
C ASP A 209 -0.20 7.51 -27.01
N LEU A 210 -0.30 6.80 -25.88
CA LEU A 210 -1.51 6.50 -25.14
C LEU A 210 -1.17 6.24 -23.66
N VAL A 211 -1.98 6.77 -22.74
CA VAL A 211 -1.91 6.40 -21.32
C VAL A 211 -3.15 5.66 -20.89
N ILE A 212 -2.97 4.53 -20.20
CA ILE A 212 -4.06 3.74 -19.62
C ILE A 212 -3.91 3.75 -18.11
N VAL A 213 -4.92 4.23 -17.39
CA VAL A 213 -4.99 4.21 -15.93
C VAL A 213 -6.03 3.17 -15.51
N MET A 214 -5.65 2.24 -14.65
CA MET A 214 -6.52 1.14 -14.21
C MET A 214 -6.53 0.98 -12.69
N GLY A 215 -7.71 0.85 -12.10
CA GLY A 215 -7.85 0.44 -10.70
C GLY A 215 -7.19 1.37 -9.68
N SER A 216 -7.13 2.69 -9.94
CA SER A 216 -6.56 3.65 -9.01
C SER A 216 -7.49 4.84 -8.79
N SER A 217 -7.63 5.25 -7.53
CA SER A 217 -8.31 6.49 -7.13
C SER A 217 -7.47 7.76 -7.42
N LEU A 218 -6.20 7.61 -7.80
CA LEU A 218 -5.25 8.71 -8.01
C LEU A 218 -5.23 9.71 -6.85
N SER A 219 -5.16 9.21 -5.62
CA SER A 219 -5.18 10.05 -4.40
C SER A 219 -3.80 10.21 -3.75
N VAL A 220 -2.83 9.36 -4.10
CA VAL A 220 -1.49 9.36 -3.46
C VAL A 220 -0.50 10.12 -4.33
N MET A 221 0.07 11.17 -3.77
CA MET A 221 1.12 11.96 -4.41
C MET A 221 2.49 11.28 -4.20
N PRO A 222 3.43 11.41 -5.16
CA PRO A 222 3.35 12.14 -6.42
C PRO A 222 2.72 11.35 -7.58
N PHE A 223 2.36 10.08 -7.37
CA PHE A 223 1.82 9.19 -8.42
C PHE A 223 0.57 9.78 -9.10
N SER A 224 -0.34 10.34 -8.32
CA SER A 224 -1.58 10.96 -8.82
C SER A 224 -1.37 12.14 -9.77
N MET A 225 -0.19 12.76 -9.81
CA MET A 225 0.13 13.84 -10.75
C MET A 225 0.54 13.33 -12.14
N MET A 226 0.91 12.06 -12.26
CA MET A 226 1.49 11.53 -13.50
C MET A 226 0.55 11.69 -14.71
N PRO A 227 -0.77 11.44 -14.62
CA PRO A 227 -1.66 11.65 -15.76
C PRO A 227 -1.66 13.08 -16.32
N GLU A 228 -1.22 14.07 -15.55
CA GLU A 228 -1.11 15.45 -16.04
C GLU A 228 0.16 15.73 -16.85
N GLN A 229 1.17 14.86 -16.74
CA GLN A 229 2.41 14.95 -17.53
C GLN A 229 2.24 14.42 -18.96
N VAL A 230 1.10 13.80 -19.25
CA VAL A 230 0.75 13.33 -20.59
C VAL A 230 0.65 14.53 -21.53
N ALA A 231 1.29 14.43 -22.69
CA ALA A 231 1.31 15.49 -23.69
C ALA A 231 -0.11 15.88 -24.15
N GLU A 232 -0.28 17.15 -24.56
CA GLU A 232 -1.56 17.58 -25.11
C GLU A 232 -1.87 16.82 -26.41
N GLY A 233 -3.11 16.37 -26.57
CA GLY A 233 -3.56 15.59 -27.73
C GLY A 233 -3.29 14.09 -27.61
N VAL A 234 -2.51 13.62 -26.63
CA VAL A 234 -2.38 12.18 -26.35
C VAL A 234 -3.62 11.69 -25.59
N PRO A 235 -4.35 10.68 -26.10
CA PRO A 235 -5.50 10.13 -25.40
C PRO A 235 -5.14 9.50 -24.05
N ARG A 236 -6.07 9.58 -23.09
CA ARG A 236 -5.97 8.91 -21.78
C ARG A 236 -7.21 8.06 -21.56
N LEU A 237 -7.01 6.79 -21.22
CA LEU A 237 -8.09 5.87 -20.88
C LEU A 237 -8.09 5.61 -19.37
N LEU A 238 -9.23 5.79 -18.70
CA LEU A 238 -9.48 5.32 -17.34
C LEU A 238 -10.37 4.08 -17.38
N ILE A 239 -9.92 2.97 -16.79
CA ILE A 239 -10.76 1.82 -16.46
C ILE A 239 -10.79 1.70 -14.94
N ASN A 240 -11.89 2.10 -14.32
CA ASN A 240 -12.00 2.11 -12.86
C ASN A 240 -13.46 2.06 -12.43
N ARG A 241 -13.75 1.67 -11.19
CA ARG A 241 -15.16 1.66 -10.70
C ARG A 241 -15.72 3.07 -10.54
N GLU A 242 -14.85 4.04 -10.28
CA GLU A 242 -15.21 5.44 -10.02
C GLU A 242 -14.33 6.38 -10.87
N GLU A 243 -14.80 7.61 -11.06
CA GLU A 243 -13.96 8.66 -11.65
C GLU A 243 -12.74 8.92 -10.75
N ALA A 244 -11.59 9.20 -11.36
CA ALA A 244 -10.34 9.38 -10.64
C ALA A 244 -9.49 10.50 -11.24
N GLY A 245 -8.91 11.33 -10.37
CA GLY A 245 -8.04 12.44 -10.76
C GLY A 245 -8.73 13.45 -11.68
N GLY A 246 -7.99 13.93 -12.69
CA GLY A 246 -8.49 14.83 -13.73
C GLY A 246 -8.91 14.13 -15.03
N LEU A 247 -9.08 12.80 -15.02
CA LEU A 247 -9.41 12.02 -16.22
C LEU A 247 -10.88 12.25 -16.62
N GLY A 248 -11.11 12.50 -17.92
CA GLY A 248 -12.40 12.92 -18.47
C GLY A 248 -12.51 14.44 -18.69
N SER A 249 -11.47 15.20 -18.34
CA SER A 249 -11.44 16.65 -18.52
C SER A 249 -10.87 17.08 -19.88
N ARG A 250 -10.09 16.23 -20.57
CA ARG A 250 -9.49 16.54 -21.87
C ARG A 250 -10.36 16.04 -23.04
N PRO A 251 -10.23 16.64 -24.25
CA PRO A 251 -11.05 16.26 -25.41
C PRO A 251 -10.90 14.82 -25.91
N ASP A 252 -9.84 14.11 -25.55
CA ASP A 252 -9.60 12.73 -25.99
C ASP A 252 -9.47 11.77 -24.79
N ASP A 253 -9.92 12.20 -23.61
CA ASP A 253 -10.05 11.30 -22.48
C ASP A 253 -11.23 10.36 -22.68
N VAL A 254 -11.05 9.09 -22.31
CA VAL A 254 -12.09 8.07 -22.26
C VAL A 254 -12.18 7.56 -20.83
N VAL A 255 -13.37 7.68 -20.23
CA VAL A 255 -13.65 7.14 -18.89
C VAL A 255 -14.59 5.97 -19.04
N HIS A 256 -14.12 4.77 -18.69
CA HIS A 256 -14.88 3.54 -18.69
C HIS A 256 -15.08 3.07 -17.25
N LEU A 257 -16.30 3.24 -16.73
CA LEU A 257 -16.63 2.87 -15.36
C LEU A 257 -17.07 1.41 -15.26
N SER A 258 -16.20 0.56 -14.73
CA SER A 258 -16.40 -0.88 -14.53
C SER A 258 -15.34 -1.45 -13.58
N ASP A 259 -15.46 -2.72 -13.20
CA ASP A 259 -14.31 -3.44 -12.67
C ASP A 259 -13.23 -3.62 -13.75
N CYS A 260 -11.96 -3.70 -13.33
CA CYS A 260 -10.83 -3.69 -14.24
C CYS A 260 -10.85 -4.87 -15.22
N ASP A 261 -11.20 -6.07 -14.75
CA ASP A 261 -11.18 -7.27 -15.59
C ASP A 261 -12.25 -7.22 -16.68
N SER A 262 -13.47 -6.76 -16.37
CA SER A 262 -14.52 -6.52 -17.37
C SER A 262 -14.12 -5.45 -18.38
N GLY A 263 -13.56 -4.33 -17.91
CA GLY A 263 -13.11 -3.25 -18.79
C GLY A 263 -11.96 -3.67 -19.71
N VAL A 264 -11.02 -4.47 -19.20
CA VAL A 264 -9.91 -5.04 -19.97
C VAL A 264 -10.42 -6.06 -20.98
N ARG A 265 -11.35 -6.96 -20.62
CA ARG A 265 -11.97 -7.88 -21.58
C ARG A 265 -12.65 -7.13 -22.72
N LYS A 266 -13.36 -6.05 -22.41
CA LYS A 266 -13.99 -5.20 -23.42
C LYS A 266 -12.96 -4.56 -24.36
N LEU A 267 -11.85 -4.07 -23.82
CA LEU A 267 -10.76 -3.52 -24.63
C LEU A 267 -10.10 -4.61 -25.50
N ALA A 268 -9.84 -5.78 -24.93
CA ALA A 268 -9.27 -6.93 -25.63
C ALA A 268 -10.19 -7.44 -26.74
N GLU A 269 -11.51 -7.50 -26.50
CA GLU A 269 -12.51 -7.85 -27.51
C GLU A 269 -12.46 -6.86 -28.69
N ALA A 270 -12.46 -5.55 -28.41
CA ALA A 270 -12.38 -4.53 -29.44
C ALA A 270 -11.04 -4.56 -30.21
N LEU A 271 -9.96 -5.03 -29.57
CA LEU A 271 -8.65 -5.23 -30.20
C LEU A 271 -8.54 -6.55 -30.99
N GLY A 272 -9.48 -7.48 -30.79
CA GLY A 272 -9.41 -8.84 -31.34
C GLY A 272 -8.46 -9.77 -30.57
N TRP A 273 -8.17 -9.47 -29.30
CA TRP A 273 -7.21 -10.19 -28.44
C TRP A 273 -7.87 -11.00 -27.32
N LEU A 274 -9.20 -11.03 -27.25
CA LEU A 274 -9.91 -11.65 -26.11
C LEU A 274 -9.56 -13.14 -25.94
N GLU A 275 -9.58 -13.93 -27.02
CA GLU A 275 -9.26 -15.36 -26.96
C GLU A 275 -7.80 -15.61 -26.52
N GLU A 276 -6.86 -14.83 -27.05
CA GLU A 276 -5.44 -14.89 -26.69
C GLU A 276 -5.23 -14.50 -25.21
N LEU A 277 -5.91 -13.46 -24.74
CA LEU A 277 -5.85 -13.00 -23.36
C LEU A 277 -6.38 -14.06 -22.39
N GLU A 278 -7.52 -14.68 -22.69
CA GLU A 278 -8.11 -15.73 -21.85
C GLU A 278 -7.23 -16.98 -21.84
N ALA A 279 -6.61 -17.35 -22.97
CA ALA A 279 -5.68 -18.47 -23.04
C ALA A 279 -4.41 -18.22 -22.22
N GLU A 280 -3.82 -17.02 -22.32
CA GLU A 280 -2.65 -16.60 -21.53
C GLU A 280 -2.99 -16.56 -20.04
N TRP A 281 -4.17 -16.04 -19.68
CA TRP A 281 -4.61 -16.01 -18.28
C TRP A 281 -4.84 -17.42 -17.76
N ALA A 282 -5.47 -18.31 -18.53
CA ALA A 282 -5.66 -19.70 -18.16
C ALA A 282 -4.32 -20.42 -17.90
N ALA A 283 -3.28 -20.13 -18.69
CA ALA A 283 -1.94 -20.68 -18.52
C ALA A 283 -1.29 -20.30 -17.17
N THR A 284 -1.65 -19.15 -16.57
CA THR A 284 -1.15 -18.77 -15.24
C THR A 284 -1.62 -19.74 -14.13
N SER A 285 -2.74 -20.44 -14.32
CA SER A 285 -3.27 -21.40 -13.33
C SER A 285 -2.31 -22.56 -13.05
N ALA A 286 -1.43 -22.90 -13.99
CA ALA A 286 -0.48 -24.00 -13.80
C ALA A 286 0.47 -23.77 -12.61
N ARG A 287 0.69 -22.51 -12.22
CA ARG A 287 1.51 -22.13 -11.06
C ARG A 287 0.72 -22.04 -9.76
N TYR A 288 -0.62 -22.01 -9.83
CA TYR A 288 -1.52 -21.83 -8.69
C TYR A 288 -2.61 -22.92 -8.73
N PRO A 289 -2.33 -24.13 -8.22
CA PRO A 289 -3.30 -25.21 -8.19
C PRO A 289 -4.56 -24.79 -7.41
N ALA A 290 -5.72 -25.23 -7.88
CA ALA A 290 -7.05 -24.83 -7.40
C ALA A 290 -7.26 -25.02 -5.87
N GLU A 291 -6.50 -25.92 -5.25
CA GLU A 291 -6.55 -26.20 -3.80
C GLU A 291 -6.14 -24.98 -2.95
N ALA A 292 -5.26 -24.11 -3.47
CA ALA A 292 -4.85 -22.88 -2.79
C ALA A 292 -5.92 -21.76 -2.85
N GLN A 293 -6.93 -21.89 -3.71
CA GLN A 293 -8.04 -20.92 -3.82
C GLN A 293 -9.28 -21.37 -3.03
N SER A 294 -9.38 -22.65 -2.68
CA SER A 294 -10.57 -23.21 -2.01
C SER A 294 -10.59 -23.06 -0.49
N GLU A 295 -9.45 -22.80 0.18
CA GLU A 295 -9.43 -22.67 1.64
C GLU A 295 -9.87 -21.29 2.14
N GLU A 296 -9.83 -20.24 1.31
CA GLU A 296 -10.24 -18.88 1.70
C GLU A 296 -11.52 -18.37 1.01
N SER A 297 -12.11 -19.15 0.08
CA SER A 297 -13.46 -18.89 -0.44
C SER A 297 -14.50 -19.77 0.25
N THR A 298 -14.72 -19.61 1.56
CA THR A 298 -15.90 -20.20 2.23
C THR A 298 -17.16 -19.39 1.92
N GLN A 299 -17.61 -19.38 0.66
CA GLN A 299 -19.00 -19.08 0.34
C GLN A 299 -19.86 -20.32 0.63
N GLY A 300 -20.44 -20.34 1.83
CA GLY A 300 -21.39 -21.37 2.24
C GLY A 300 -21.73 -21.39 3.73
N LYS A 301 -20.99 -20.67 4.58
CA LYS A 301 -21.26 -20.59 6.02
C LYS A 301 -22.03 -19.30 6.34
N SER A 302 -23.00 -19.41 7.24
CA SER A 302 -23.74 -18.24 7.74
C SER A 302 -22.79 -17.28 8.48
N LYS A 303 -23.13 -15.98 8.51
CA LYS A 303 -22.32 -14.96 9.22
C LYS A 303 -22.00 -15.36 10.67
N GLU A 304 -22.91 -16.07 11.32
CA GLU A 304 -22.75 -16.55 12.70
C GLU A 304 -21.74 -17.69 12.83
N GLU A 305 -21.62 -18.57 11.83
CA GLU A 305 -20.62 -19.64 11.81
C GLU A 305 -19.22 -19.11 11.56
N ILE A 306 -19.09 -18.10 10.68
CA ILE A 306 -17.81 -17.42 10.43
C ILE A 306 -17.33 -16.69 11.70
N LEU A 307 -18.23 -15.94 12.35
CA LEU A 307 -17.95 -15.28 13.63
C LEU A 307 -17.55 -16.28 14.73
N GLN A 308 -18.18 -17.45 14.78
CA GLN A 308 -17.83 -18.47 15.77
C GLN A 308 -16.46 -19.12 15.50
N GLU A 309 -16.14 -19.41 14.24
CA GLU A 309 -14.82 -19.94 13.88
C GLU A 309 -13.71 -18.92 14.13
N GLU A 310 -13.92 -17.64 13.83
CA GLU A 310 -12.98 -16.57 14.13
C GLU A 310 -12.79 -16.38 15.64
N VAL A 311 -13.87 -16.39 16.43
CA VAL A 311 -13.79 -16.31 17.90
C VAL A 311 -13.01 -17.50 18.46
N LEU A 312 -13.24 -18.72 17.95
CA LEU A 312 -12.49 -19.90 18.38
C LEU A 312 -11.00 -19.83 18.00
N LYS A 313 -10.68 -19.29 16.83
CA LYS A 313 -9.30 -19.11 16.36
C LYS A 313 -8.58 -18.05 17.20
N ILE A 314 -9.21 -16.89 17.41
CA ILE A 314 -8.68 -15.80 18.24
C ILE A 314 -8.48 -16.28 19.69
N THR A 315 -9.40 -17.08 20.23
CA THR A 315 -9.26 -17.62 21.60
C THR A 315 -8.02 -18.51 21.73
N ARG A 316 -7.73 -19.34 20.71
CA ARG A 316 -6.52 -20.17 20.69
C ARG A 316 -5.24 -19.33 20.54
N GLU A 317 -5.25 -18.34 19.65
CA GLU A 317 -4.11 -17.45 19.42
C GLU A 317 -3.80 -16.57 20.65
N VAL A 318 -4.83 -16.10 21.36
CA VAL A 318 -4.68 -15.35 22.63
C VAL A 318 -4.11 -16.26 23.72
N ASP A 319 -4.56 -17.51 23.83
CA ASP A 319 -4.00 -18.47 24.78
C ASP A 319 -2.53 -18.81 24.51
N GLU A 320 -2.14 -18.93 23.24
CA GLU A 320 -0.74 -19.15 22.84
C GLU A 320 0.14 -17.92 23.11
N THR A 321 -0.37 -16.72 22.80
CA THR A 321 0.34 -15.45 23.04
C THR A 321 0.48 -15.14 24.53
N LEU A 322 -0.54 -15.47 25.33
CA LEU A 322 -0.49 -15.35 26.80
C LEU A 322 0.49 -16.36 27.42
N LYS A 323 0.62 -17.56 26.85
CA LYS A 323 1.64 -18.53 27.29
C LYS A 323 3.05 -18.06 26.93
N ALA A 324 3.25 -17.52 25.72
CA ALA A 324 4.53 -16.96 25.29
C ALA A 324 4.94 -15.74 26.13
N SER A 325 4.01 -14.81 26.39
CA SER A 325 4.24 -13.64 27.26
C SER A 325 4.54 -14.04 28.71
N LYS A 326 3.85 -15.04 29.26
CA LYS A 326 4.14 -15.55 30.62
C LYS A 326 5.50 -16.23 30.69
N ALA A 327 5.92 -16.95 29.65
CA ALA A 327 7.25 -17.55 29.56
C ALA A 327 8.35 -16.47 29.51
N HIS A 328 8.13 -15.36 28.80
CA HIS A 328 9.06 -14.23 28.74
C HIS A 328 9.22 -13.53 30.09
N ILE A 329 8.11 -13.21 30.76
CA ILE A 329 8.11 -12.56 32.09
C ILE A 329 8.81 -13.43 33.14
N THR A 330 8.60 -14.74 33.09
CA THR A 330 9.24 -15.68 34.02
C THR A 330 10.76 -15.77 33.77
N ARG A 331 11.20 -15.63 32.52
CA ARG A 331 12.61 -15.68 32.12
C ARG A 331 13.36 -14.40 32.48
N GLU A 332 12.72 -13.23 32.38
CA GLU A 332 13.26 -11.93 32.81
C GLU A 332 13.33 -11.80 34.34
N GLN A 333 12.35 -12.35 35.07
CA GLN A 333 12.36 -12.37 36.54
C GLN A 333 13.43 -13.33 37.10
N ALA A 334 13.67 -14.47 36.46
CA ALA A 334 14.72 -15.41 36.88
C ALA A 334 16.16 -14.89 36.65
N THR A 335 16.36 -13.97 35.69
CA THR A 335 17.68 -13.35 35.45
C THR A 335 18.03 -12.21 36.41
N THR A 336 17.09 -11.78 37.27
CA THR A 336 17.28 -10.59 38.13
C THR A 336 17.61 -10.95 39.59
N GLU A 337 17.61 -12.24 39.99
CA GLU A 337 17.77 -12.67 41.40
C GLU A 337 19.10 -13.41 41.74
N GLN A 338 20.20 -13.16 41.02
CA GLN A 338 21.51 -13.69 41.43
C GLN A 338 22.64 -12.66 41.42
N GLU A 339 22.70 -11.81 42.46
CA GLU A 339 23.96 -11.28 43.01
C GLU A 339 23.85 -11.08 44.53
N PRO A 340 24.76 -11.62 45.36
CA PRO A 340 24.74 -11.36 46.80
C PRO A 340 25.53 -10.09 47.13
N ARG A 341 24.94 -9.15 47.89
CA ARG A 341 25.67 -8.05 48.54
C ARG A 341 25.85 -8.36 50.02
N ALA A 342 27.10 -8.53 50.43
CA ALA A 342 27.54 -8.38 51.81
C ALA A 342 27.79 -6.88 52.11
N VAL A 343 27.48 -6.43 53.33
CA VAL A 343 28.35 -5.70 54.29
C VAL A 343 27.50 -5.06 55.41
N GLU A 344 27.69 -5.62 56.60
CA GLU A 344 27.84 -5.08 57.97
C GLU A 344 27.03 -3.89 58.54
N ASP A 345 26.46 -4.21 59.70
CA ASP A 345 26.08 -3.45 60.91
C ASP A 345 26.64 -2.03 61.13
N THR A 346 25.77 -1.15 61.65
CA THR A 346 25.97 -0.51 62.97
C THR A 346 24.64 0.00 63.55
N ALA A 347 24.53 -0.13 64.87
CA ALA A 347 23.35 0.10 65.70
C ALA A 347 23.13 1.56 66.11
N GLY A 348 21.88 1.90 66.45
CA GLY A 348 21.52 3.13 67.18
C GLY A 348 20.02 3.19 67.53
N LEU A 349 19.69 2.96 68.80
CA LEU A 349 18.34 2.95 69.40
C LEU A 349 17.64 4.32 69.36
N ALA A 350 16.30 4.32 69.22
CA ALA A 350 15.37 4.87 70.23
C ALA A 350 13.88 4.67 69.87
N ASP A 351 13.14 4.25 70.91
CA ASP A 351 11.69 4.02 71.09
C ASP A 351 10.69 5.03 70.48
N ALA A 352 9.54 4.52 69.99
CA ALA A 352 8.20 4.91 70.48
C ALA A 352 7.02 4.22 69.75
N LYS A 353 6.36 3.30 70.48
CA LYS A 353 4.91 3.02 70.62
C LYS A 353 3.98 2.88 69.39
N ALA A 354 3.33 1.72 69.36
CA ALA A 354 2.24 1.25 68.51
C ALA A 354 0.95 2.10 68.52
N LYS A 355 0.22 2.05 67.38
CA LYS A 355 -1.25 2.11 67.26
C LYS A 355 -1.69 1.57 65.90
N GLU A 356 -2.59 0.59 65.90
CA GLU A 356 -3.26 -0.01 64.74
C GLU A 356 -4.45 0.84 64.22
N GLU A 357 -4.60 0.83 62.88
CA GLU A 357 -5.80 0.98 62.01
C GLU A 357 -6.67 2.28 62.02
N PRO A 358 -7.50 2.57 60.97
CA PRO A 358 -7.84 1.76 59.77
C PRO A 358 -7.78 2.50 58.39
N LEU A 359 -7.94 1.70 57.33
CA LEU A 359 -8.14 2.08 55.92
C LEU A 359 -9.08 3.29 55.71
N ARG A 360 -8.58 4.33 55.02
CA ARG A 360 -9.40 5.41 54.47
C ARG A 360 -9.77 5.14 53.01
N ARG A 361 -11.08 5.04 52.78
CA ARG A 361 -11.75 5.09 51.47
C ARG A 361 -11.31 6.31 50.66
N LEU A 362 -10.78 6.09 49.47
CA LEU A 362 -10.61 7.13 48.45
C LEU A 362 -11.96 7.50 47.85
N LYS A 363 -12.29 8.80 47.88
CA LYS A 363 -13.48 9.40 47.22
C LYS A 363 -13.21 9.57 45.72
N PRO A 364 -14.23 9.46 44.85
CA PRO A 364 -14.08 9.61 43.41
C PRO A 364 -13.77 11.07 43.04
N LEU A 365 -12.79 11.24 42.13
CA LEU A 365 -12.41 12.54 41.57
C LEU A 365 -13.53 13.07 40.66
N ARG A 366 -13.87 14.33 40.95
CA ARG A 366 -14.91 15.15 40.32
C ARG A 366 -14.46 15.57 38.92
N THR A 367 -15.31 15.38 37.92
CA THR A 367 -15.16 15.89 36.56
C THR A 367 -15.03 17.42 36.55
N GLN A 368 -13.88 17.93 36.10
CA GLN A 368 -13.70 19.35 35.79
C GLN A 368 -14.14 19.59 34.34
N ARG A 369 -15.22 20.37 34.18
CA ARG A 369 -15.61 20.97 32.90
C ARG A 369 -14.64 22.11 32.57
N LEU A 370 -14.04 22.06 31.39
CA LEU A 370 -13.30 23.18 30.79
C LEU A 370 -14.29 24.24 30.25
N PRO A 371 -13.99 25.54 30.35
CA PRO A 371 -14.84 26.62 29.85
C PRO A 371 -14.72 26.81 28.32
N PRO A 372 -15.73 27.39 27.65
CA PRO A 372 -15.75 27.53 26.20
C PRO A 372 -14.78 28.62 25.73
N GLN A 373 -13.84 28.29 24.84
CA GLN A 373 -12.98 29.28 24.19
C GLN A 373 -13.74 29.97 23.04
N SER A 374 -13.80 31.29 23.13
CA SER A 374 -14.38 32.19 22.16
C SER A 374 -13.48 32.37 20.94
N LYS A 375 -14.08 32.36 19.74
CA LYS A 375 -13.43 32.68 18.47
C LYS A 375 -12.95 34.14 18.48
N ARG A 376 -11.64 34.39 18.56
CA ARG A 376 -11.02 35.64 18.10
C ARG A 376 -10.29 35.38 16.77
N LEU A 377 -10.88 35.86 15.69
CA LEU A 377 -10.25 36.01 14.38
C LEU A 377 -9.01 36.91 14.51
N ARG A 378 -7.81 36.35 14.36
CA ARG A 378 -6.61 37.14 14.08
C ARG A 378 -6.62 37.51 12.60
N ARG A 379 -6.71 38.81 12.29
CA ARG A 379 -6.48 39.35 10.95
C ARG A 379 -4.99 39.15 10.60
N LEU A 380 -4.74 38.50 9.47
CA LEU A 380 -3.41 38.42 8.85
C LEU A 380 -3.01 39.81 8.30
N PRO A 381 -1.73 40.23 8.42
CA PRO A 381 -1.26 41.46 7.80
C PRO A 381 -1.13 41.30 6.27
N PRO A 382 -1.28 42.39 5.48
CA PRO A 382 -1.24 42.31 4.03
C PRO A 382 0.16 41.98 3.49
N LEU A 383 0.19 41.09 2.50
CA LEU A 383 1.37 40.69 1.74
C LEU A 383 2.04 41.91 1.08
N ARG A 384 3.30 42.18 1.45
CA ARG A 384 4.19 43.09 0.71
C ARG A 384 4.46 42.48 -0.68
N LYS A 385 4.13 43.23 -1.74
CA LYS A 385 4.50 42.93 -3.12
C LYS A 385 6.02 42.70 -3.21
N GLN A 386 6.45 41.46 -3.43
CA GLN A 386 7.82 41.17 -3.84
C GLN A 386 8.01 41.70 -5.26
N ARG A 387 9.05 42.52 -5.45
CA ARG A 387 9.50 42.98 -6.76
C ARG A 387 10.13 41.81 -7.50
N LEU A 388 9.65 41.54 -8.70
CA LEU A 388 10.29 40.64 -9.66
C LEU A 388 11.71 41.11 -9.97
N PRO A 389 12.72 40.21 -10.05
CA PRO A 389 14.04 40.58 -10.54
C PRO A 389 14.00 40.88 -12.05
N PRO A 390 14.87 41.78 -12.55
CA PRO A 390 14.87 42.20 -13.94
C PRO A 390 15.33 41.08 -14.89
N ARG A 391 14.69 41.03 -16.07
CA ARG A 391 15.00 40.15 -17.20
C ARG A 391 16.51 40.13 -17.50
N LEU A 392 17.11 38.94 -17.49
CA LEU A 392 18.40 38.71 -18.14
C LEU A 392 18.23 38.96 -19.65
N LYS A 393 19.03 39.90 -20.16
CA LYS A 393 19.21 40.14 -21.59
C LYS A 393 19.99 38.97 -22.18
N LEU A 394 19.42 38.36 -23.22
CA LEU A 394 20.16 37.56 -24.20
C LEU A 394 21.25 38.44 -24.83
N LEU A 395 22.50 38.00 -24.76
CA LEU A 395 23.58 38.50 -25.62
C LEU A 395 23.74 37.55 -26.80
N PRO A 396 23.93 38.06 -28.04
CA PRO A 396 24.11 37.23 -29.22
C PRO A 396 25.58 36.88 -29.42
N LYS A 397 25.87 35.58 -29.56
CA LYS A 397 26.56 34.95 -30.70
C LYS A 397 26.86 33.49 -30.38
#